data_AF-A0A0M2HL90-F1
#
_entry.id   AF-A0A0M2HL90-F1
#
_cell.length_a   1.000
_cell.length_b   1.000
_cell.length_c   1.000
_cell.angle_alpha   90.00
_cell.angle_beta   90.00
_cell.angle_gamma   90.00
#
_symmetry.space_group_name_H-M   'P 1'
#
loop_
_entity.id
_entity.type
_entity.pdbx_description
1 polymer ?
#
loop_
_entity_poly.entity_id
_entity_poly.type
_entity_poly.pdbx_seq_one_letter_code
_entity_poly.pdbx_strand_id
1 'polypeptide(L)'
;MRTIARTVRSRAPGRSDVYTGRGKRTRIAPFTKLDGVDGARLIVAVDPHTALTVGVAAMSTNRFTPGTAELQQKLTASGSPWIGQDLRIGNSRSTGLFHTSGIGDPDDLLLPFTWSLVVPTLAIVCSRPTPAGAELLMFAHPSPSRSFGREHEVRPLMAKAYTRMQHDFSLRNALLQHEPIAHVTDETCPASLAFITRHLGWD
;
A
#
# COMPACT_ATOMS: atom_id res chain seq x y z
N MET A 1 17.62 34.64 40.55
CA MET A 1 17.68 33.17 40.39
C MET A 1 16.55 32.76 39.45
N ARG A 2 16.86 32.15 38.30
CA ARG A 2 15.87 31.75 37.28
C ARG A 2 15.38 30.32 37.55
N THR A 3 14.11 30.16 37.88
CA THR A 3 13.45 28.85 38.02
C THR A 3 12.97 28.39 36.65
N ILE A 4 13.57 27.33 36.11
CA ILE A 4 13.16 26.70 34.85
C ILE A 4 12.01 25.73 35.17
N ALA A 5 10.79 26.11 34.79
CA ALA A 5 9.64 25.22 34.84
C ALA A 5 9.81 24.13 33.77
N ARG A 6 10.01 22.90 34.22
CA ARG A 6 10.11 21.70 33.37
C ARG A 6 8.71 21.19 33.09
N THR A 7 8.12 21.63 31.97
CA THR A 7 6.84 21.12 31.49
C THR A 7 6.98 19.65 31.09
N VAL A 8 6.55 18.75 31.97
CA VAL A 8 6.36 17.33 31.65
C VAL A 8 5.15 17.25 30.72
N ARG A 9 5.41 17.11 29.40
CA ARG A 9 4.36 16.72 28.45
C ARG A 9 4.02 15.26 28.69
N SER A 10 2.88 15.00 29.33
CA SER A 10 2.27 13.67 29.34
C SER A 10 1.89 13.31 27.92
N ARG A 11 2.69 12.44 27.29
CA ARG A 11 2.36 11.81 26.01
C ARG A 11 1.24 10.82 26.29
N ALA A 12 0.07 11.03 25.70
CA ALA A 12 -0.96 10.00 25.62
C ALA A 12 -0.34 8.71 25.04
N PRO A 13 -0.77 7.50 25.44
CA PRO A 13 -0.31 6.26 24.84
C PRO A 13 -0.82 6.20 23.40
N GLY A 14 -0.06 6.80 22.48
CA GLY A 14 -0.32 6.75 21.06
C GLY A 14 -0.15 5.31 20.61
N ARG A 15 -1.23 4.73 20.07
CA ARG A 15 -1.25 3.47 19.31
C ARG A 15 0.04 3.39 18.49
N SER A 16 0.98 2.54 18.92
CA SER A 16 2.29 2.38 18.30
C SER A 16 2.08 2.10 16.82
N ASP A 17 2.63 2.95 15.95
CA ASP A 17 2.55 2.71 14.51
C ASP A 17 3.34 1.43 14.23
N VAL A 18 2.62 0.34 13.99
CA VAL A 18 3.16 -1.01 13.76
C VAL A 18 4.04 -1.10 12.49
N TYR A 19 4.16 0.02 11.75
CA TYR A 19 5.10 0.18 10.64
C TYR A 19 6.04 1.37 10.86
N THR A 20 7.30 1.21 10.49
CA THR A 20 8.29 2.30 10.39
C THR A 20 8.91 2.32 9.00
N GLY A 21 9.60 3.42 8.67
CA GLY A 21 10.23 3.58 7.35
C GLY A 21 9.24 3.83 6.20
N ARG A 22 9.77 3.86 4.98
CA ARG A 22 9.01 4.10 3.73
C ARG A 22 9.64 3.31 2.59
N GLY A 23 8.81 2.90 1.62
CA GLY A 23 9.23 2.19 0.42
C GLY A 23 10.06 0.96 0.77
N LYS A 24 11.27 0.89 0.22
CA LYS A 24 12.24 -0.20 0.43
C LYS A 24 12.78 -0.34 1.87
N ARG A 25 12.52 0.63 2.74
CA ARG A 25 12.96 0.58 4.15
C ARG A 25 11.80 0.37 5.11
N THR A 26 10.61 0.04 4.58
CA THR A 26 9.45 -0.20 5.44
C THR A 26 9.69 -1.45 6.27
N ARG A 27 9.47 -1.31 7.58
CA ARG A 27 9.54 -2.39 8.54
C ARG A 27 8.21 -2.56 9.23
N ILE A 28 7.91 -3.79 9.64
CA ILE A 28 6.71 -4.17 10.37
C ILE A 28 7.11 -4.73 11.75
N ALA A 29 6.38 -4.33 12.78
CA ALA A 29 6.60 -4.84 14.13
C ALA A 29 6.22 -6.33 14.23
N PRO A 30 6.88 -7.10 15.10
CA PRO A 30 6.49 -8.48 15.38
C PRO A 30 5.03 -8.56 15.86
N PHE A 31 4.37 -9.69 15.56
CA PHE A 31 2.97 -9.97 15.96
C PHE A 31 1.94 -8.92 15.49
N THR A 32 2.26 -8.17 14.44
CA THR A 32 1.31 -7.22 13.84
C THR A 32 0.11 -7.99 13.28
N LYS A 33 -1.10 -7.52 13.62
CA LYS A 33 -2.33 -8.05 13.02
C LYS A 33 -2.36 -7.72 11.53
N LEU A 34 -2.44 -8.74 10.68
CA LEU A 34 -2.35 -8.61 9.22
C LEU A 34 -3.73 -8.49 8.53
N ASP A 35 -4.76 -8.11 9.28
CA ASP A 35 -6.09 -7.85 8.73
C ASP A 35 -6.07 -6.67 7.75
N GLY A 36 -6.86 -6.79 6.68
CA GLY A 36 -7.01 -5.73 5.71
C GLY A 36 -7.42 -6.26 4.34
N VAL A 37 -7.05 -5.54 3.29
CA VAL A 37 -7.44 -5.83 1.91
C VAL A 37 -6.22 -5.95 1.02
N ASP A 38 -6.26 -6.83 0.02
CA ASP A 38 -5.21 -6.91 -0.99
C ASP A 38 -5.42 -5.85 -2.08
N GLY A 39 -6.67 -5.49 -2.35
CA GLY A 39 -7.03 -4.40 -3.23
C GLY A 39 -8.42 -3.84 -2.97
N ALA A 40 -8.75 -2.79 -3.71
CA ALA A 40 -10.07 -2.19 -3.72
C ALA A 40 -10.43 -1.64 -5.09
N ARG A 41 -11.72 -1.63 -5.38
CA ARG A 41 -12.34 -0.95 -6.52
C ARG A 41 -13.23 0.18 -6.01
N LEU A 42 -13.15 1.33 -6.67
CA LEU A 42 -14.00 2.49 -6.42
C LEU A 42 -14.56 2.99 -7.76
N ILE A 43 -15.83 3.37 -7.78
CA ILE A 43 -16.43 4.15 -8.84
C ILE A 43 -16.60 5.57 -8.32
N VAL A 44 -16.04 6.55 -9.04
CA VAL A 44 -15.99 7.94 -8.59
C VAL A 44 -16.45 8.90 -9.68
N ALA A 45 -17.18 9.94 -9.30
CA ALA A 45 -17.72 10.98 -10.18
C ALA A 45 -16.68 12.07 -10.51
N VAL A 46 -15.47 11.65 -10.89
CA VAL A 46 -14.39 12.52 -11.37
C VAL A 46 -13.74 11.91 -12.59
N ASP A 47 -12.90 12.67 -13.29
CA ASP A 47 -12.13 12.14 -14.40
C ASP A 47 -11.05 11.13 -13.93
N PRO A 48 -10.60 10.21 -14.81
CA PRO A 48 -9.63 9.18 -14.44
C PRO A 48 -8.29 9.73 -13.91
N HIS A 49 -7.80 10.87 -14.42
CA HIS A 49 -6.52 11.44 -13.98
C HIS A 49 -6.62 11.98 -12.55
N THR A 50 -7.72 12.63 -12.22
CA THR A 50 -8.02 13.06 -10.85
C THR A 50 -8.13 11.85 -9.92
N ALA A 51 -8.84 10.81 -10.34
CA ALA A 51 -8.98 9.58 -9.55
C ALA A 51 -7.62 8.90 -9.28
N LEU A 52 -6.79 8.75 -10.33
CA LEU A 52 -5.43 8.20 -10.22
C LEU A 52 -4.57 9.02 -9.26
N THR A 53 -4.60 10.35 -9.38
CA THR A 53 -3.82 11.26 -8.54
C THR A 53 -4.16 11.09 -7.06
N VAL A 54 -5.45 11.01 -6.73
CA VAL A 54 -5.90 10.75 -5.34
C VAL A 54 -5.44 9.38 -4.86
N GLY A 55 -5.56 8.35 -5.69
CA GLY A 55 -5.11 6.99 -5.33
C GLY A 55 -3.62 6.88 -5.07
N VAL A 56 -2.78 7.46 -5.94
CA VAL A 56 -1.33 7.51 -5.77
C VAL A 56 -0.94 8.28 -4.52
N ALA A 57 -1.61 9.40 -4.24
CA ALA A 57 -1.37 10.19 -3.03
C ALA A 57 -1.73 9.41 -1.75
N ALA A 58 -2.86 8.69 -1.75
CA ALA A 58 -3.27 7.86 -0.63
C ALA A 58 -2.27 6.72 -0.36
N MET A 59 -1.80 6.05 -1.41
CA MET A 59 -0.79 5.00 -1.29
C MET A 59 0.56 5.53 -0.81
N SER A 60 1.00 6.67 -1.34
CA SER A 60 2.27 7.32 -0.95
C SER A 60 2.26 7.78 0.52
N THR A 61 1.10 8.29 0.98
CA THR A 61 0.87 8.62 2.39
C THR A 61 1.01 7.37 3.28
N ASN A 62 0.58 6.21 2.76
CA ASN A 62 0.68 4.91 3.42
C ASN A 62 1.97 4.14 3.09
N ARG A 63 3.09 4.87 2.96
CA ARG A 63 4.46 4.37 2.91
C ARG A 63 4.88 3.69 1.60
N PHE A 64 4.00 3.58 0.61
CA PHE A 64 4.42 3.16 -0.73
C PHE A 64 5.26 4.26 -1.39
N THR A 65 6.12 3.87 -2.32
CA THR A 65 6.91 4.81 -3.13
C THR A 65 6.56 4.60 -4.60
N PRO A 66 6.17 5.66 -5.34
CA PRO A 66 5.94 5.56 -6.77
C PRO A 66 7.14 4.96 -7.50
N GLY A 67 6.87 4.10 -8.47
CA GLY A 67 7.85 3.53 -9.37
C GLY A 67 8.25 4.51 -10.48
N THR A 68 8.71 3.95 -11.59
CA THR A 68 9.10 4.72 -12.77
C THR A 68 7.87 5.01 -13.64
N ALA A 69 8.05 5.81 -14.71
CA ALA A 69 6.98 6.04 -15.68
C ALA A 69 6.75 4.85 -16.63
N GLU A 70 7.41 3.70 -16.42
CA GLU A 70 7.41 2.56 -17.34
C GLU A 70 6.01 1.96 -17.54
N LEU A 71 5.23 1.81 -16.47
CA LEU A 71 3.86 1.30 -16.56
C LEU A 71 3.02 2.20 -17.47
N GLN A 72 3.02 3.51 -17.20
CA GLN A 72 2.24 4.46 -17.97
C GLN A 72 2.68 4.50 -19.44
N GLN A 73 3.98 4.42 -19.72
CA GLN A 73 4.51 4.34 -21.08
C GLN A 73 3.98 3.09 -21.82
N LYS A 74 3.95 1.93 -21.15
CA LYS A 74 3.42 0.69 -21.75
C LYS A 74 1.92 0.79 -22.04
N LEU A 75 1.15 1.37 -21.12
CA LEU A 75 -0.29 1.58 -21.31
C LEU A 75 -0.58 2.53 -22.47
N THR A 76 0.17 3.63 -22.57
CA THR A 76 0.04 4.57 -23.69
C THR A 76 0.45 3.92 -25.01
N ALA A 77 1.56 3.17 -25.04
CA ALA A 77 2.03 2.49 -26.24
C ALA A 77 1.04 1.42 -26.75
N SER A 78 0.28 0.78 -25.86
CA SER A 78 -0.71 -0.24 -26.22
C SER A 78 -2.11 0.33 -26.52
N GLY A 79 -2.31 1.65 -26.44
CA GLY A 79 -3.63 2.27 -26.58
C GLY A 79 -4.62 1.83 -25.50
N SER A 80 -4.12 1.50 -24.29
CA SER A 80 -4.97 1.03 -23.20
C SER A 80 -5.94 2.12 -22.76
N PRO A 81 -7.22 1.79 -22.46
CA PRO A 81 -8.14 2.74 -21.85
C PRO A 81 -7.77 3.06 -20.39
N TRP A 82 -6.82 2.31 -19.82
CA TRP A 82 -6.32 2.52 -18.47
C TRP A 82 -5.15 3.49 -18.44
N ILE A 83 -5.13 4.33 -17.41
CA ILE A 83 -3.95 5.02 -16.92
C ILE A 83 -3.53 4.42 -15.59
N GLY A 84 -2.25 4.46 -15.23
CA GLY A 84 -1.80 3.78 -14.03
C GLY A 84 -0.41 4.15 -13.55
N GLN A 85 -0.19 3.89 -12.27
CA GLN A 85 1.08 4.07 -11.58
C GLN A 85 1.42 2.80 -10.80
N ASP A 86 2.64 2.29 -10.98
CA ASP A 86 3.20 1.30 -10.09
C ASP A 86 3.74 1.97 -8.83
N LEU A 87 3.56 1.33 -7.68
CA LEU A 87 4.14 1.74 -6.42
C LEU A 87 4.77 0.54 -5.73
N ARG A 88 5.85 0.79 -4.99
CA ARG A 88 6.65 -0.28 -4.38
C ARG A 88 6.81 -0.05 -2.89
N ILE A 89 6.82 -1.15 -2.16
CA ILE A 89 7.15 -1.20 -0.74
C ILE A 89 7.94 -2.48 -0.43
N GLY A 90 8.70 -2.46 0.66
CA GLY A 90 9.53 -3.59 1.03
C GLY A 90 10.75 -3.75 0.15
N ASN A 91 11.61 -4.71 0.52
CA ASN A 91 12.92 -4.88 -0.10
C ASN A 91 13.28 -6.36 -0.15
N SER A 92 13.92 -6.77 -1.25
CA SER A 92 14.34 -8.15 -1.49
C SER A 92 15.36 -8.66 -0.49
N ARG A 93 16.00 -7.75 0.26
CA ARG A 93 16.83 -8.07 1.41
C ARG A 93 16.02 -8.40 2.68
N SER A 94 14.70 -8.54 2.60
CA SER A 94 13.88 -9.03 3.71
C SER A 94 14.24 -10.51 3.96
N THR A 95 15.26 -10.73 4.79
CA THR A 95 15.64 -12.07 5.24
C THR A 95 14.57 -12.58 6.18
N GLY A 96 13.88 -13.65 5.77
CA GLY A 96 12.76 -14.28 6.48
C GLY A 96 13.15 -15.08 7.74
N LEU A 97 14.16 -14.66 8.50
CA LEU A 97 14.34 -15.21 9.84
C LEU A 97 13.58 -14.33 10.82
N PHE A 98 12.33 -14.72 11.07
CA PHE A 98 11.88 -14.65 12.46
C PHE A 98 12.90 -15.46 13.26
N HIS A 99 13.72 -14.78 14.06
CA HIS A 99 14.50 -15.45 15.10
C HIS A 99 13.51 -16.15 16.03
N THR A 100 13.28 -17.43 15.78
CA THR A 100 12.71 -18.37 16.75
C THR A 100 13.81 -18.67 17.76
N SER A 101 14.16 -17.72 18.61
CA SER A 101 15.06 -17.96 19.75
C SER A 101 14.81 -16.89 20.81
N GLY A 102 13.90 -17.19 21.73
CA GLY A 102 13.71 -16.41 22.94
C GLY A 102 12.31 -15.83 23.04
N ILE A 103 11.53 -16.37 23.97
CA ILE A 103 10.49 -15.63 24.66
C ILE A 103 11.21 -14.47 25.36
N GLY A 104 11.33 -13.33 24.68
CA GLY A 104 11.83 -12.08 25.26
C GLY A 104 10.67 -11.32 25.88
N ASP A 105 10.95 -10.57 26.94
CA ASP A 105 9.98 -9.71 27.61
C ASP A 105 9.22 -8.83 26.60
N PRO A 106 7.95 -8.48 26.84
CA PRO A 106 7.18 -7.60 25.94
C PRO A 106 7.86 -6.23 25.73
N ASP A 107 8.77 -5.83 26.60
CA ASP A 107 9.58 -4.61 26.47
C ASP A 107 10.66 -4.72 25.37
N ASP A 108 11.13 -5.92 25.01
CA ASP A 108 12.08 -6.14 23.92
C ASP A 108 11.43 -5.98 22.53
N LEU A 109 10.09 -6.03 22.45
CA LEU A 109 9.31 -5.81 21.21
C LEU A 109 9.33 -4.33 20.76
N LEU A 110 9.72 -3.41 21.64
CA LEU A 110 9.85 -1.98 21.33
C LEU A 110 11.20 -1.61 20.72
N LEU A 111 12.14 -2.55 20.65
CA LEU A 111 13.47 -2.30 20.11
C LEU A 111 13.47 -2.39 18.57
N PRO A 112 13.94 -1.36 17.84
CA PRO A 112 13.81 -1.29 16.38
C PRO A 112 14.56 -2.39 15.60
N PHE A 113 15.41 -3.17 16.26
CA PHE A 113 16.11 -4.29 15.63
C PHE A 113 15.25 -5.55 15.49
N THR A 114 14.13 -5.68 16.21
CA THR A 114 13.20 -6.81 16.07
C THR A 114 12.20 -6.64 14.91
N TRP A 115 12.22 -5.48 14.25
CA TRP A 115 11.26 -5.14 13.20
C TRP A 115 11.76 -5.60 11.83
N SER A 116 11.05 -6.56 11.27
CA SER A 116 11.36 -7.16 9.97
C SER A 116 11.08 -6.21 8.82
N LEU A 117 11.91 -6.25 7.77
CA LEU A 117 11.59 -5.54 6.52
C LEU A 117 10.35 -6.16 5.88
N VAL A 118 9.42 -5.31 5.45
CA VAL A 118 8.23 -5.75 4.71
C VAL A 118 8.65 -6.48 3.44
N VAL A 119 7.91 -7.53 3.07
CA VAL A 119 8.14 -8.26 1.82
C VAL A 119 8.12 -7.32 0.61
N PRO A 120 8.96 -7.55 -0.42
CA PRO A 120 8.83 -6.82 -1.67
C PRO A 120 7.41 -6.93 -2.20
N THR A 121 6.77 -5.80 -2.41
CA THR A 121 5.39 -5.74 -2.90
C THR A 121 5.30 -4.66 -3.97
N LEU A 122 4.70 -5.03 -5.09
CA LEU A 122 4.30 -4.15 -6.17
C LEU A 122 2.81 -3.87 -6.03
N ALA A 123 2.43 -2.62 -5.77
CA ALA A 123 1.05 -2.20 -5.83
C ALA A 123 0.80 -1.44 -7.13
N ILE A 124 -0.31 -1.71 -7.79
CA ILE A 124 -0.76 -0.95 -8.95
C ILE A 124 -1.94 -0.11 -8.52
N VAL A 125 -1.93 1.18 -8.89
CA VAL A 125 -3.12 2.04 -8.85
C VAL A 125 -3.41 2.43 -10.28
N CYS A 126 -4.60 2.11 -10.78
CA CYS A 126 -4.98 2.39 -12.14
C CYS A 126 -6.42 2.90 -12.22
N SER A 127 -6.70 3.69 -13.24
CA SER A 127 -8.03 4.23 -13.48
C SER A 127 -8.40 4.21 -14.96
N ARG A 128 -9.69 4.04 -15.25
CA ARG A 128 -10.24 4.14 -16.61
C ARG A 128 -11.54 4.94 -16.60
N PRO A 129 -11.92 5.57 -17.73
CA PRO A 129 -13.19 6.27 -17.84
C PRO A 129 -14.37 5.29 -17.76
N THR A 130 -15.47 5.76 -17.17
CA THR A 130 -16.76 5.08 -17.12
C THR A 130 -17.88 6.09 -17.40
N PRO A 131 -19.11 5.65 -17.75
CA PRO A 131 -20.23 6.58 -17.94
C PRO A 131 -20.54 7.46 -16.72
N ALA A 132 -20.18 7.01 -15.50
CA ALA A 132 -20.43 7.72 -14.25
C ALA A 132 -19.24 8.58 -13.78
N GLY A 133 -18.12 8.60 -14.51
CA GLY A 133 -16.86 9.26 -14.13
C GLY A 133 -15.68 8.34 -14.39
N ALA A 134 -15.12 7.76 -13.33
CA ALA A 134 -13.97 6.86 -13.42
C ALA A 134 -14.11 5.63 -12.52
N GLU A 135 -13.59 4.50 -13.02
CA GLU A 135 -13.26 3.35 -12.19
C GLU A 135 -11.83 3.54 -11.71
N LEU A 136 -11.60 3.45 -10.40
CA LEU A 136 -10.30 3.46 -9.76
C LEU A 136 -10.09 2.11 -9.09
N LEU A 137 -8.97 1.47 -9.39
CA LEU A 137 -8.60 0.18 -8.83
C LEU A 137 -7.20 0.29 -8.22
N MET A 138 -7.04 -0.25 -7.02
CA MET A 138 -5.72 -0.51 -6.45
C MET A 138 -5.58 -1.97 -6.05
N PHE A 139 -4.42 -2.56 -6.27
CA PHE A 139 -4.16 -3.95 -5.89
C PHE A 139 -2.69 -4.16 -5.57
N ALA A 140 -2.40 -4.87 -4.49
CA ALA A 140 -1.05 -5.22 -4.06
C ALA A 140 -0.68 -6.64 -4.48
N HIS A 141 0.53 -6.77 -5.01
CA HIS A 141 1.14 -8.02 -5.45
C HIS A 141 2.43 -8.23 -4.66
N PRO A 142 2.37 -8.93 -3.52
CA PRO A 142 3.57 -9.43 -2.84
C PRO A 142 4.38 -10.28 -3.82
N SER A 143 5.70 -10.19 -3.79
CA SER A 143 6.59 -10.98 -4.65
C SER A 143 6.38 -12.48 -4.40
N PRO A 144 5.92 -13.26 -5.40
CA PRO A 144 5.74 -14.70 -5.26
C PRO A 144 7.00 -15.44 -4.79
N SER A 145 8.17 -15.09 -5.33
CA SER A 145 9.44 -15.75 -5.05
C SER A 145 10.07 -15.36 -3.70
N ARG A 146 9.56 -14.32 -3.02
CA ARG A 146 10.21 -13.74 -1.83
C ARG A 146 9.30 -13.53 -0.62
N SER A 147 8.01 -13.83 -0.75
CA SER A 147 7.03 -13.63 0.32
C SER A 147 7.09 -14.70 1.40
N PHE A 148 7.31 -15.99 1.06
CA PHE A 148 7.49 -17.10 2.01
C PHE A 148 6.46 -17.09 3.17
N GLY A 149 5.16 -16.97 2.89
CA GLY A 149 4.10 -16.95 3.92
C GLY A 149 3.84 -15.59 4.57
N ARG A 150 4.46 -14.52 4.04
CA ARG A 150 4.34 -13.14 4.51
C ARG A 150 3.61 -12.23 3.49
N GLU A 151 2.77 -12.82 2.64
CA GLU A 151 2.04 -12.14 1.58
C GLU A 151 1.11 -11.05 2.13
N HIS A 152 0.63 -11.23 3.37
CA HIS A 152 -0.37 -10.37 3.98
C HIS A 152 0.20 -9.13 4.70
N GLU A 153 1.52 -8.93 4.72
CA GLU A 153 2.16 -7.86 5.50
C GLU A 153 1.75 -6.44 5.09
N VAL A 154 1.28 -6.28 3.86
CA VAL A 154 0.86 -4.98 3.31
C VAL A 154 -0.64 -4.72 3.46
N ARG A 155 -1.45 -5.73 3.78
CA ARG A 155 -2.92 -5.61 3.87
C ARG A 155 -3.40 -4.49 4.80
N PRO A 156 -2.78 -4.27 5.99
CA PRO A 156 -3.16 -3.13 6.83
C PRO A 156 -2.85 -1.77 6.21
N LEU A 157 -1.74 -1.65 5.46
CA LEU A 157 -1.38 -0.41 4.75
C LEU A 157 -2.31 -0.15 3.57
N MET A 158 -2.68 -1.20 2.83
CA MET A 158 -3.69 -1.15 1.78
C MET A 158 -5.05 -0.72 2.35
N ALA A 159 -5.48 -1.28 3.48
CA ALA A 159 -6.74 -0.91 4.13
C ALA A 159 -6.75 0.56 4.59
N LYS A 160 -5.61 1.08 5.10
CA LYS A 160 -5.46 2.50 5.44
C LYS A 160 -5.55 3.39 4.19
N ALA A 161 -4.88 3.01 3.09
CA ALA A 161 -4.96 3.74 1.83
C ALA A 161 -6.39 3.73 1.26
N TYR A 162 -7.06 2.58 1.32
CA TYR A 162 -8.45 2.43 0.90
C TYR A 162 -9.38 3.35 1.70
N THR A 163 -9.27 3.33 3.02
CA THR A 163 -10.08 4.18 3.92
C THR A 163 -9.84 5.66 3.64
N ARG A 164 -8.58 6.03 3.35
CA ARG A 164 -8.21 7.40 2.98
C ARG A 164 -8.85 7.82 1.67
N MET A 165 -8.81 6.98 0.63
CA MET A 165 -9.47 7.28 -0.65
C MET A 165 -10.97 7.44 -0.50
N GLN A 166 -11.63 6.53 0.23
CA GLN A 166 -13.06 6.64 0.53
C GLN A 166 -13.38 7.99 1.17
N HIS A 167 -12.66 8.34 2.24
CA HIS A 167 -12.83 9.63 2.91
C HIS A 167 -12.61 10.82 1.95
N ASP A 168 -11.52 10.83 1.18
CA ASP A 168 -11.17 11.94 0.31
C ASP A 168 -12.16 12.13 -0.86
N PHE A 169 -12.76 11.04 -1.38
CA PHE A 169 -13.83 11.12 -2.37
C PHE A 169 -15.20 11.44 -1.76
N SER A 170 -15.51 10.94 -0.56
CA SER A 170 -16.74 11.27 0.16
C SER A 170 -16.80 12.76 0.49
N LEU A 171 -15.70 13.37 0.94
CA LEU A 171 -15.63 14.81 1.21
C LEU A 171 -15.94 15.67 -0.03
N ARG A 172 -15.74 15.13 -1.22
CA ARG A 172 -15.99 15.79 -2.50
C ARG A 172 -17.36 15.44 -3.09
N ASN A 173 -18.17 14.65 -2.38
CA ASN A 173 -19.40 14.03 -2.91
C ASN A 173 -19.16 13.28 -4.24
N ALA A 174 -17.96 12.73 -4.41
CA ALA A 174 -17.53 12.07 -5.65
C ALA A 174 -17.54 10.54 -5.53
N LEU A 175 -17.73 9.97 -4.34
CA LEU A 175 -17.74 8.52 -4.16
C LEU A 175 -19.11 7.94 -4.54
N LEU A 176 -19.16 7.11 -5.58
CA LEU A 176 -20.40 6.47 -6.04
C LEU A 176 -20.53 5.04 -5.54
N GLN A 177 -19.47 4.25 -5.68
CA GLN A 177 -19.41 2.86 -5.22
C GLN A 177 -18.00 2.54 -4.74
N HIS A 178 -17.88 1.60 -3.80
CA HIS A 178 -16.58 1.11 -3.38
C HIS A 178 -16.70 -0.30 -2.80
N GLU A 179 -15.73 -1.15 -3.09
CA GLU A 179 -15.67 -2.51 -2.57
C GLU A 179 -14.21 -2.97 -2.42
N PRO A 180 -13.90 -3.74 -1.36
CA PRO A 180 -12.65 -4.49 -1.33
C PRO A 180 -12.69 -5.61 -2.37
N ILE A 181 -11.56 -5.87 -3.01
CA ILE A 181 -11.43 -6.97 -3.98
C ILE A 181 -10.30 -7.91 -3.56
N ALA A 182 -10.52 -9.21 -3.76
CA ALA A 182 -9.53 -10.25 -3.47
C ALA A 182 -8.68 -10.63 -4.68
N HIS A 183 -9.16 -10.34 -5.89
CA HIS A 183 -8.45 -10.62 -7.14
C HIS A 183 -8.98 -9.71 -8.27
N VAL A 184 -8.20 -9.61 -9.35
CA VAL A 184 -8.55 -8.85 -10.57
C VAL A 184 -8.67 -9.85 -11.73
N THR A 185 -9.89 -10.05 -12.24
CA THR A 185 -10.18 -10.99 -13.33
C THR A 185 -9.98 -10.40 -14.73
N ASP A 186 -10.09 -9.08 -14.87
CA ASP A 186 -9.89 -8.38 -16.14
C ASP A 186 -8.40 -8.40 -16.51
N GLU A 187 -8.00 -9.26 -17.45
CA GLU A 187 -6.61 -9.36 -17.90
C GLU A 187 -6.08 -8.10 -18.60
N THR A 188 -6.99 -7.24 -19.10
CA THR A 188 -6.62 -5.95 -19.69
C THR A 188 -6.33 -4.90 -18.61
N CYS A 189 -6.72 -5.17 -17.36
CA CYS A 189 -6.44 -4.31 -16.23
C CYS A 189 -4.95 -4.35 -15.87
N PRO A 190 -4.29 -3.19 -15.71
CA PRO A 190 -2.88 -3.11 -15.34
C PRO A 190 -2.56 -3.75 -13.97
N ALA A 191 -3.57 -3.84 -13.11
CA ALA A 191 -3.46 -4.46 -11.80
C ALA A 191 -3.67 -5.99 -11.80
N SER A 192 -3.96 -6.60 -12.95
CA SER A 192 -4.08 -8.05 -13.06
C SER A 192 -2.73 -8.74 -12.96
N LEU A 193 -2.70 -9.95 -12.37
CA LEU A 193 -1.48 -10.75 -12.28
C LEU A 193 -0.92 -11.08 -13.68
N ALA A 194 -1.79 -11.37 -14.63
CA ALA A 194 -1.39 -11.64 -16.03
C ALA A 194 -0.66 -10.44 -16.66
N PHE A 195 -1.16 -9.22 -16.45
CA PHE A 195 -0.54 -8.01 -16.97
C PHE A 195 0.82 -7.75 -16.32
N ILE A 196 0.91 -7.79 -14.98
CA ILE A 196 2.16 -7.47 -14.29
C ILE A 196 3.27 -8.49 -14.58
N THR A 197 2.97 -9.78 -14.68
CA THR A 197 3.98 -10.80 -14.99
C THR A 197 4.48 -10.60 -16.42
N ARG A 198 3.57 -10.39 -17.38
CA ARG A 198 3.91 -10.20 -18.80
C ARG A 198 4.67 -8.91 -19.06
N HIS A 199 4.27 -7.81 -18.45
CA HIS A 199 4.75 -6.48 -18.80
C HIS A 199 5.75 -5.91 -17.81
N LEU A 200 5.70 -6.26 -16.53
CA LEU A 200 6.60 -5.70 -15.50
C LEU A 200 7.62 -6.72 -14.99
N GLY A 201 7.53 -7.98 -15.41
CA GLY A 201 8.43 -9.06 -14.96
C GLY A 201 8.37 -9.27 -13.45
N TRP A 202 7.21 -9.04 -12.84
CA TRP A 202 7.03 -9.19 -11.40
C TRP A 202 6.87 -10.66 -11.03
N ASP A 203 7.81 -11.15 -10.23
CA ASP A 203 7.95 -12.53 -9.75
C ASP A 203 8.36 -12.63 -8.27
#